data_AF-A0AAV5P8C5-F1
#
_entry.id   AF-A0AAV5P8C5-F1
#
_cell.length_a   1.000
_cell.length_b   1.000
_cell.length_c   1.000
_cell.angle_alpha   90.00
_cell.angle_beta   90.00
_cell.angle_gamma   90.00
#
_symmetry.space_group_name_H-M   'P 1'
#
loop_
_entity.id
_entity.type
_entity.pdbx_description
1 polymer ?
#
loop_
_entity_poly.entity_id
_entity_poly.type
_entity_poly.pdbx_seq_one_letter_code
_entity_poly.pdbx_strand_id
1 'polypeptide(L)'
;MLPSRLLPQSTTRSGRRRTAAAAVVALAGAALVLPASGAVAADAPVNPFDLAGGFSVYAREDAHLGNHETEGSVAVGGELSVRADGGMYAILHQAAGTADYTIPTVDGDPTRLLVGGYAPTSGTVQITNGGAPADRGAALQGYLKVVGDDPAFGTYQRADWVRYRTSLDDSPAVDATNQKWPDGAATVATERGSVAAYVETGATGAAEVRRCLADLVPSGAAHVLSVTEDVGDRVVLSALEAGRPNVVDYAAIADAYTVQFADGVLPSADAPLIVSVPAGTTDLQGSVFGEAGKAASFVMWDLSRLDGPITLGAGGARLDGSVYAPTADLTVEASPLDGQVVARDLTLLGGEAHAYLFAGSIPCGTVPAESGSLTVTKRVVGDAASVVPAGTAFTVAYSVDGSAGELTLPVDGTATLDDLPLGAEVVLGEPDFPTVEGVEWGAPTWQVDGGTVEPGDDGTVRVEVAAASDVAVTLTNTADRPLEPTPAPTPTTPTTPTDPTDPTVPTTPDVPGAPDAPGAPVDGGTGGLATTGVQAAGVAIAALLLVALGTGVLVLRRRRGA
;
A
#
# COMPACT_ATOMS: atom_id res chain seq x y z
N MET A 1 31.36 20.28 -83.00
CA MET A 1 31.04 19.40 -84.13
C MET A 1 29.81 18.59 -83.78
N LEU A 2 28.73 18.83 -84.52
CA LEU A 2 27.57 17.97 -84.78
C LEU A 2 28.00 16.87 -85.81
N PRO A 3 27.19 15.87 -86.25
CA PRO A 3 25.76 15.63 -85.98
C PRO A 3 25.23 14.16 -85.89
N SER A 4 23.90 14.04 -85.65
CA SER A 4 22.91 13.16 -86.34
C SER A 4 22.81 11.66 -85.96
N ARG A 5 21.65 10.97 -85.90
CA ARG A 5 20.17 11.19 -86.05
C ARG A 5 19.52 9.78 -85.86
N LEU A 6 18.31 9.54 -85.30
CA LEU A 6 16.99 9.55 -85.96
C LEU A 6 15.87 9.04 -84.99
N LEU A 7 14.65 9.60 -85.14
CA LEU A 7 13.33 9.22 -84.58
C LEU A 7 12.46 8.56 -85.69
N PRO A 8 11.30 7.91 -85.39
CA PRO A 8 10.01 8.63 -85.32
C PRO A 8 8.94 8.08 -84.32
N GLN A 9 7.92 8.93 -84.07
CA GLN A 9 6.69 8.71 -83.28
C GLN A 9 5.49 8.29 -84.16
N SER A 10 4.45 7.66 -83.56
CA SER A 10 3.06 8.18 -83.51
C SER A 10 2.01 7.08 -83.21
N THR A 11 0.96 7.41 -82.45
CA THR A 11 -0.46 7.19 -82.81
C THR A 11 -1.40 7.80 -81.74
N THR A 12 -2.58 8.23 -82.20
CA THR A 12 -3.50 9.21 -81.61
C THR A 12 -4.88 8.64 -81.22
N ARG A 13 -5.42 9.12 -80.08
CA ARG A 13 -6.82 9.43 -79.66
C ARG A 13 -8.05 8.87 -80.43
N SER A 14 -9.02 8.32 -79.67
CA SER A 14 -10.49 8.48 -79.82
C SER A 14 -11.17 8.01 -78.50
N GLY A 15 -12.35 8.42 -78.00
CA GLY A 15 -13.42 9.31 -78.44
C GLY A 15 -14.55 9.27 -77.38
N ARG A 16 -15.27 10.40 -77.20
CA ARG A 16 -16.46 10.57 -76.34
C ARG A 16 -17.71 9.86 -76.91
N ARG A 17 -18.56 9.28 -76.04
CA ARG A 17 -20.04 9.18 -76.16
C ARG A 17 -20.62 9.49 -74.76
N ARG A 18 -21.19 10.67 -74.48
CA ARG A 18 -22.59 11.15 -74.68
C ARG A 18 -23.70 10.27 -74.07
N THR A 19 -24.26 10.79 -72.96
CA THR A 19 -25.70 10.96 -72.59
C THR A 19 -26.57 9.69 -72.40
N ALA A 20 -27.50 9.54 -71.45
CA ALA A 20 -28.25 10.46 -70.57
C ALA A 20 -28.97 9.70 -69.41
N ALA A 21 -29.49 10.50 -68.47
CA ALA A 21 -30.66 10.26 -67.59
C ALA A 21 -30.48 9.29 -66.41
N ALA A 22 -31.02 9.52 -65.20
CA ALA A 22 -31.96 10.53 -64.72
C ALA A 22 -31.66 10.85 -63.24
N ALA A 23 -31.90 12.10 -62.86
CA ALA A 23 -31.93 12.54 -61.47
C ALA A 23 -33.25 12.10 -60.82
N VAL A 24 -33.16 11.48 -59.64
CA VAL A 24 -34.24 11.44 -58.66
C VAL A 24 -33.73 12.20 -57.43
N VAL A 25 -34.39 13.32 -57.14
CA VAL A 25 -34.23 14.08 -55.91
C VAL A 25 -34.99 13.33 -54.82
N ALA A 26 -34.28 12.89 -53.79
CA ALA A 26 -34.85 12.52 -52.50
C ALA A 26 -34.28 13.48 -51.45
N LEU A 27 -35.16 14.25 -50.82
CA LEU A 27 -34.86 15.00 -49.60
C LEU A 27 -34.55 14.00 -48.48
N ALA A 28 -33.39 14.14 -47.83
CA ALA A 28 -33.11 13.51 -46.55
C ALA A 28 -32.61 14.58 -45.58
N GLY A 29 -33.24 14.64 -44.42
CA GLY A 29 -33.10 15.69 -43.42
C GLY A 29 -31.69 15.80 -42.84
N ALA A 30 -31.36 17.02 -42.41
CA ALA A 30 -30.17 17.29 -41.62
C ALA A 30 -30.31 16.61 -40.25
N ALA A 31 -29.65 15.47 -40.08
CA ALA A 31 -29.33 14.93 -38.76
C ALA A 31 -28.12 15.71 -38.22
N LEU A 32 -28.27 16.31 -37.03
CA LEU A 32 -27.15 16.79 -36.24
C LEU A 32 -26.20 15.60 -35.99
N VAL A 33 -25.01 15.65 -36.59
CA VAL A 33 -23.92 14.73 -36.24
C VAL A 33 -23.34 15.25 -34.93
N LEU A 34 -23.73 14.64 -33.81
CA LEU A 34 -22.98 14.76 -32.57
C LEU A 34 -21.58 14.17 -32.83
N PRO A 35 -20.50 14.79 -32.35
CA PRO A 35 -19.19 14.18 -32.41
C PRO A 35 -19.27 12.85 -31.66
N ALA A 36 -18.85 11.77 -32.32
CA ALA A 36 -18.67 10.49 -31.65
C ALA A 36 -17.71 10.71 -30.48
N SER A 37 -18.15 10.36 -29.27
CA SER A 37 -17.30 10.26 -28.10
C SER A 37 -16.04 9.52 -28.51
N GLY A 38 -14.87 10.13 -28.32
CA GLY A 38 -13.60 9.47 -28.61
C GLY A 38 -13.57 8.14 -27.88
N ALA A 39 -13.20 7.07 -28.60
CA ALA A 39 -12.86 5.81 -27.94
C ALA A 39 -11.72 6.11 -26.98
N VAL A 40 -11.99 5.99 -25.68
CA VAL A 40 -10.95 5.96 -24.66
C VAL A 40 -10.06 4.78 -25.04
N ALA A 41 -8.76 5.01 -25.22
CA ALA A 41 -7.83 3.90 -25.38
C ALA A 41 -8.04 2.97 -24.17
N ALA A 42 -8.26 1.68 -24.41
CA ALA A 42 -8.26 0.73 -23.31
C ALA A 42 -6.86 0.79 -22.67
N ASP A 43 -6.80 1.10 -21.37
CA ASP A 43 -5.53 1.11 -20.65
C ASP A 43 -4.87 -0.28 -20.75
N ALA A 44 -3.54 -0.27 -20.76
CA ALA A 44 -2.77 -1.49 -20.85
C ALA A 44 -3.04 -2.36 -19.61
N PRO A 45 -3.20 -3.68 -19.77
CA PRO A 45 -3.31 -4.57 -18.63
C PRO A 45 -2.04 -4.50 -17.79
N VAL A 46 -2.19 -4.56 -16.46
CA VAL A 46 -1.10 -4.44 -15.48
C VAL A 46 -0.75 -5.82 -14.95
N ASN A 47 0.54 -6.12 -14.80
CA ASN A 47 0.97 -7.25 -13.99
C ASN A 47 1.27 -6.73 -12.55
N PRO A 48 0.53 -7.19 -11.52
CA PRO A 48 0.79 -6.78 -10.13
C PRO A 48 2.25 -6.96 -9.67
N PHE A 49 2.94 -7.96 -10.21
CA PHE A 49 4.33 -8.28 -9.88
C PHE A 49 5.36 -7.47 -10.66
N ASP A 50 4.94 -6.55 -11.53
CA ASP A 50 5.85 -5.51 -12.07
C ASP A 50 6.45 -4.68 -10.93
N LEU A 51 5.77 -4.59 -9.77
CA LEU A 51 6.29 -4.01 -8.53
C LEU A 51 7.58 -4.67 -8.04
N ALA A 52 7.82 -5.94 -8.40
CA ALA A 52 9.02 -6.68 -8.04
C ALA A 52 10.18 -6.49 -9.03
N GLY A 53 10.02 -5.71 -10.11
CA GLY A 53 11.10 -5.39 -11.05
C GLY A 53 11.79 -6.62 -11.68
N GLY A 54 11.12 -7.77 -11.75
CA GLY A 54 11.68 -9.04 -12.23
C GLY A 54 12.40 -9.90 -11.18
N PHE A 55 12.43 -9.49 -9.91
CA PHE A 55 12.91 -10.33 -8.80
C PHE A 55 11.87 -11.39 -8.43
N SER A 56 12.31 -12.64 -8.19
CA SER A 56 11.42 -13.73 -7.76
C SER A 56 10.96 -13.57 -6.32
N VAL A 57 11.76 -12.88 -5.50
CA VAL A 57 11.41 -12.51 -4.13
C VAL A 57 11.70 -11.04 -3.95
N TYR A 58 10.71 -10.27 -3.52
CA TYR A 58 10.86 -8.88 -3.15
C TYR A 58 10.21 -8.59 -1.79
N ALA A 59 11.05 -8.27 -0.80
CA ALA A 59 10.60 -7.64 0.44
C ALA A 59 10.88 -6.14 0.34
N ARG A 60 9.85 -5.31 0.54
CA ARG A 60 9.97 -3.85 0.45
C ARG A 60 10.76 -3.27 1.63
N GLU A 61 10.70 -3.95 2.77
CA GLU A 61 11.43 -3.66 4.00
C GLU A 61 12.32 -4.86 4.33
N ASP A 62 12.15 -5.54 5.46
CA ASP A 62 13.10 -6.54 5.95
C ASP A 62 12.74 -7.96 5.48
N ALA A 63 13.75 -8.84 5.42
CA ALA A 63 13.54 -10.25 5.09
C ALA A 63 14.34 -11.21 5.97
N HIS A 64 13.69 -12.30 6.39
CA HIS A 64 14.32 -13.50 6.92
C HIS A 64 14.12 -14.69 5.97
N LEU A 65 15.21 -15.22 5.42
CA LEU A 65 15.20 -16.42 4.59
C LEU A 65 15.66 -17.63 5.40
N GLY A 66 14.70 -18.32 6.00
CA GLY A 66 14.89 -19.54 6.78
C GLY A 66 14.73 -20.84 5.98
N ASN A 67 14.32 -20.74 4.71
CA ASN A 67 14.21 -21.85 3.76
C ASN A 67 15.59 -22.38 3.29
N HIS A 68 15.63 -23.46 2.53
CA HIS A 68 16.87 -24.11 2.12
C HIS A 68 17.62 -23.35 1.02
N GLU A 69 16.92 -22.93 -0.02
CA GLU A 69 17.45 -22.17 -1.16
C GLU A 69 16.35 -21.37 -1.85
N THR A 70 16.76 -20.40 -2.67
CA THR A 70 15.86 -19.69 -3.58
C THR A 70 16.42 -19.66 -5.00
N GLU A 71 15.56 -19.99 -5.95
CA GLU A 71 15.80 -19.75 -7.37
C GLU A 71 15.41 -18.33 -7.77
N GLY A 72 16.03 -17.83 -8.84
CA GLY A 72 15.74 -16.49 -9.34
C GLY A 72 16.58 -15.43 -8.63
N SER A 73 15.97 -14.30 -8.31
CA SER A 73 16.68 -13.14 -7.75
C SER A 73 15.89 -12.57 -6.59
N VAL A 74 16.62 -12.13 -5.57
CA VAL A 74 16.06 -11.60 -4.32
C VAL A 74 16.37 -10.11 -4.21
N ALA A 75 15.35 -9.32 -3.89
CA ALA A 75 15.47 -7.92 -3.51
C ALA A 75 14.92 -7.73 -2.08
N VAL A 76 15.65 -7.00 -1.23
CA VAL A 76 15.23 -6.67 0.15
C VAL A 76 15.51 -5.20 0.40
N GLY A 77 14.48 -4.40 0.65
CA GLY A 77 14.64 -2.96 0.79
C GLY A 77 15.39 -2.52 2.04
N GLY A 78 15.18 -3.24 3.15
CA GLY A 78 15.86 -3.08 4.42
C GLY A 78 16.96 -4.13 4.62
N GLU A 79 16.94 -4.76 5.79
CA GLU A 79 17.94 -5.73 6.22
C GLU A 79 17.55 -7.17 5.82
N LEU A 80 18.48 -7.86 5.15
CA LEU A 80 18.37 -9.30 4.89
C LEU A 80 19.07 -10.11 5.99
N SER A 81 18.38 -11.10 6.53
CA SER A 81 18.96 -12.19 7.30
C SER A 81 18.65 -13.55 6.66
N VAL A 82 19.58 -14.51 6.76
CA VAL A 82 19.36 -15.90 6.33
C VAL A 82 19.70 -16.85 7.48
N ARG A 83 19.16 -18.07 7.44
CA ARG A 83 19.51 -19.14 8.39
C ARG A 83 21.03 -19.33 8.51
N ALA A 84 21.51 -19.58 9.74
CA ALA A 84 22.92 -19.81 10.03
C ALA A 84 23.28 -21.31 10.12
N ASP A 85 22.28 -22.17 10.31
CA ASP A 85 22.40 -23.61 10.38
C ASP A 85 22.10 -24.28 9.04
N GLY A 86 22.54 -25.53 8.88
CA GLY A 86 22.27 -26.32 7.66
C GLY A 86 23.09 -25.89 6.42
N GLY A 87 24.20 -25.15 6.59
CA GLY A 87 25.10 -24.76 5.49
C GLY A 87 24.79 -23.37 4.91
N MET A 88 25.37 -23.07 3.75
CA MET A 88 25.15 -21.79 3.06
C MET A 88 23.74 -21.73 2.46
N TYR A 89 23.14 -20.54 2.44
CA TYR A 89 21.89 -20.27 1.75
C TYR A 89 22.17 -19.98 0.28
N ALA A 90 21.71 -20.84 -0.63
CA ALA A 90 21.97 -20.66 -2.06
C ALA A 90 20.92 -19.77 -2.73
N ILE A 91 21.39 -18.80 -3.52
CA ILE A 91 20.59 -18.09 -4.51
C ILE A 91 21.15 -18.48 -5.89
N LEU A 92 20.34 -19.17 -6.68
CA LEU A 92 20.78 -19.81 -7.93
C LEU A 92 19.80 -19.60 -9.08
N HIS A 93 20.17 -20.05 -10.29
CA HIS A 93 19.26 -19.98 -11.43
C HIS A 93 18.14 -21.00 -11.35
N GLN A 94 18.49 -22.26 -11.20
CA GLN A 94 17.52 -23.34 -11.26
C GLN A 94 18.11 -24.59 -10.59
N ALA A 95 17.34 -25.18 -9.68
CA ALA A 95 17.45 -26.56 -9.25
C ALA A 95 16.29 -27.41 -9.80
N ALA A 96 15.05 -26.91 -9.70
CA ALA A 96 13.82 -27.64 -10.01
C ALA A 96 12.73 -26.79 -10.70
N GLY A 97 12.68 -25.47 -10.51
CA GLY A 97 11.70 -24.59 -11.16
C GLY A 97 11.97 -24.38 -12.64
N THR A 98 11.57 -23.24 -13.20
CA THR A 98 11.85 -22.91 -14.60
C THR A 98 13.17 -22.15 -14.74
N ALA A 99 13.92 -22.42 -15.82
CA ALA A 99 15.09 -21.63 -16.21
C ALA A 99 14.74 -20.48 -17.17
N ASP A 100 13.48 -20.40 -17.63
CA ASP A 100 13.06 -19.41 -18.62
C ASP A 100 12.54 -18.14 -17.95
N TYR A 101 13.48 -17.34 -17.43
CA TYR A 101 13.22 -15.99 -16.99
C TYR A 101 14.44 -15.10 -17.23
N THR A 102 14.21 -13.79 -17.23
CA THR A 102 15.28 -12.80 -17.34
C THR A 102 15.68 -12.37 -15.94
N ILE A 103 16.98 -12.29 -15.67
CA ILE A 103 17.48 -11.75 -14.40
C ILE A 103 17.39 -10.22 -14.44
N PRO A 104 16.92 -9.57 -13.37
CA PRO A 104 16.87 -8.12 -13.29
C PRO A 104 18.28 -7.51 -13.36
N THR A 105 18.37 -6.28 -13.85
CA THR A 105 19.65 -5.54 -13.93
C THR A 105 19.66 -4.35 -13.00
N VAL A 106 20.76 -4.16 -12.27
CA VAL A 106 21.01 -3.01 -11.39
C VAL A 106 22.34 -2.39 -11.83
N ASP A 107 22.32 -1.11 -12.20
CA ASP A 107 23.48 -0.40 -12.76
C ASP A 107 24.12 -1.12 -13.97
N GLY A 108 23.27 -1.78 -14.77
CA GLY A 108 23.69 -2.57 -15.93
C GLY A 108 24.16 -4.00 -15.61
N ASP A 109 24.29 -4.37 -14.34
CA ASP A 109 24.74 -5.70 -13.93
C ASP A 109 23.55 -6.64 -13.69
N PRO A 110 23.56 -7.87 -14.23
CA PRO A 110 22.58 -8.89 -13.88
C PRO A 110 22.69 -9.22 -12.39
N THR A 111 21.60 -9.07 -11.64
CA THR A 111 21.63 -9.06 -10.17
C THR A 111 20.80 -10.19 -9.59
N ARG A 112 21.40 -10.99 -8.72
CA ARG A 112 20.72 -12.07 -7.97
C ARG A 112 20.31 -11.65 -6.58
N LEU A 113 21.07 -10.73 -6.00
CA LEU A 113 20.80 -10.23 -4.67
C LEU A 113 20.99 -8.72 -4.67
N LEU A 114 19.91 -8.00 -4.44
CA LEU A 114 19.90 -6.56 -4.18
C LEU A 114 19.39 -6.33 -2.76
N VAL A 115 20.19 -5.70 -1.90
CA VAL A 115 19.80 -5.48 -0.50
C VAL A 115 20.06 -4.05 -0.02
N GLY A 116 19.21 -3.56 0.88
CA GLY A 116 19.46 -2.36 1.67
C GLY A 116 20.60 -2.55 2.66
N GLY A 117 20.61 -3.69 3.35
CA GLY A 117 21.65 -4.09 4.30
C GLY A 117 21.68 -5.61 4.52
N TYR A 118 22.74 -6.10 5.18
CA TYR A 118 22.87 -7.52 5.51
C TYR A 118 23.13 -7.70 7.01
N ALA A 119 22.29 -8.50 7.67
CA ALA A 119 22.28 -8.56 9.12
C ALA A 119 23.61 -9.09 9.71
N PRO A 120 24.17 -8.44 10.75
CA PRO A 120 25.35 -8.92 11.47
C PRO A 120 25.20 -10.32 12.10
N THR A 121 23.96 -10.78 12.31
CA THR A 121 23.62 -12.10 12.85
C THR A 121 23.26 -13.13 11.78
N SER A 122 23.38 -12.75 10.50
CA SER A 122 23.00 -13.59 9.37
C SER A 122 23.93 -14.80 9.19
N GLY A 123 23.45 -15.80 8.45
CA GLY A 123 24.28 -16.87 7.93
C GLY A 123 25.19 -16.45 6.78
N THR A 124 25.57 -17.42 5.95
CA THR A 124 26.31 -17.15 4.71
C THR A 124 25.42 -17.38 3.50
N VAL A 125 25.26 -16.37 2.66
CA VAL A 125 24.63 -16.50 1.33
C VAL A 125 25.68 -16.95 0.31
N GLN A 126 25.30 -17.85 -0.60
CA GLN A 126 26.05 -18.18 -1.80
C GLN A 126 25.25 -17.75 -3.03
N ILE A 127 25.76 -16.76 -3.77
CA ILE A 127 25.24 -16.42 -5.09
C ILE A 127 25.96 -17.27 -6.12
N THR A 128 25.21 -18.02 -6.91
CA THR A 128 25.73 -18.93 -7.92
C THR A 128 24.88 -18.92 -9.19
N ASN A 129 25.43 -19.44 -10.28
CA ASN A 129 24.74 -19.64 -11.54
C ASN A 129 24.34 -21.10 -11.79
N GLY A 130 24.23 -21.90 -10.73
CA GLY A 130 23.71 -23.27 -10.81
C GLY A 130 22.37 -23.29 -11.56
N GLY A 131 22.27 -24.15 -12.58
CA GLY A 131 21.09 -24.28 -13.44
C GLY A 131 21.02 -23.32 -14.63
N ALA A 132 21.91 -22.32 -14.75
CA ALA A 132 21.87 -21.39 -15.87
C ALA A 132 22.21 -22.07 -17.20
N PRO A 133 21.43 -21.85 -18.28
CA PRO A 133 21.77 -22.34 -19.62
C PRO A 133 23.13 -21.82 -20.08
N ALA A 134 23.97 -22.73 -20.60
CA ALA A 134 25.36 -22.42 -20.96
C ALA A 134 25.49 -21.38 -22.09
N ASP A 135 24.47 -21.24 -22.94
CA ASP A 135 24.42 -20.33 -24.09
C ASP A 135 23.98 -18.90 -23.74
N ARG A 136 23.41 -18.69 -22.55
CA ARG A 136 22.95 -17.37 -22.09
C ARG A 136 24.08 -16.50 -21.51
N GLY A 137 25.28 -17.06 -21.34
CA GLY A 137 26.52 -16.32 -21.10
C GLY A 137 26.49 -15.36 -19.89
N ALA A 138 27.10 -14.19 -20.04
CA ALA A 138 27.24 -13.18 -18.99
C ALA A 138 25.90 -12.59 -18.50
N ALA A 139 24.84 -12.62 -19.33
CA ALA A 139 23.54 -12.04 -18.98
C ALA A 139 22.84 -12.75 -17.82
N LEU A 140 23.25 -13.99 -17.50
CA LEU A 140 22.74 -14.70 -16.33
C LEU A 140 23.71 -14.70 -15.15
N GLN A 141 24.91 -14.13 -15.26
CA GLN A 141 25.94 -14.13 -14.21
C GLN A 141 25.56 -13.18 -13.08
N GLY A 142 24.71 -13.67 -12.20
CA GLY A 142 24.11 -12.87 -11.16
C GLY A 142 25.06 -12.30 -10.11
N TYR A 143 24.98 -11.00 -9.86
CA TYR A 143 25.82 -10.25 -8.93
C TYR A 143 25.07 -9.95 -7.61
N LEU A 144 25.85 -9.64 -6.59
CA LEU A 144 25.46 -8.93 -5.38
C LEU A 144 25.48 -7.43 -5.64
N LYS A 145 24.43 -6.76 -5.18
CA LYS A 145 24.28 -5.32 -5.12
C LYS A 145 23.82 -4.92 -3.71
N VAL A 146 24.49 -3.94 -3.12
CA VAL A 146 24.20 -3.41 -1.79
C VAL A 146 24.02 -1.91 -1.89
N VAL A 147 22.95 -1.40 -1.28
CA VAL A 147 22.66 0.02 -1.25
C VAL A 147 23.57 0.73 -0.27
N GLY A 148 24.23 1.77 -0.74
CA GLY A 148 25.10 2.61 0.07
C GLY A 148 26.35 1.89 0.59
N ASP A 149 27.05 2.56 1.51
CA ASP A 149 28.22 2.01 2.19
C ASP A 149 27.80 1.44 3.55
N ASP A 150 28.00 0.14 3.75
CA ASP A 150 27.84 -0.50 5.07
C ASP A 150 29.21 -0.55 5.77
N PRO A 151 29.45 0.25 6.82
CA PRO A 151 30.76 0.29 7.48
C PRO A 151 31.10 -1.00 8.24
N ALA A 152 30.11 -1.87 8.53
CA ALA A 152 30.35 -3.15 9.19
C ALA A 152 30.85 -4.22 8.22
N PHE A 153 30.62 -4.03 6.92
CA PHE A 153 30.98 -4.98 5.88
C PHE A 153 31.98 -4.40 4.88
N GLY A 154 32.68 -5.29 4.18
CA GLY A 154 33.59 -4.92 3.12
C GLY A 154 33.76 -6.05 2.11
N THR A 155 34.33 -5.71 0.95
CA THR A 155 34.65 -6.68 -0.10
C THR A 155 36.07 -7.22 0.06
N TYR A 156 36.19 -8.55 0.05
CA TYR A 156 37.45 -9.27 0.18
C TYR A 156 37.62 -10.25 -0.98
N GLN A 157 38.85 -10.51 -1.36
CA GLN A 157 39.16 -11.56 -2.32
C GLN A 157 38.94 -12.94 -1.68
N ARG A 158 38.15 -13.79 -2.34
CA ARG A 158 38.12 -15.24 -2.07
C ARG A 158 38.32 -15.99 -3.38
N ALA A 159 39.45 -16.68 -3.49
CA ALA A 159 39.92 -17.23 -4.76
C ALA A 159 39.98 -16.14 -5.84
N ASP A 160 39.22 -16.28 -6.93
CA ASP A 160 39.13 -15.33 -8.04
C ASP A 160 37.85 -14.48 -8.03
N TRP A 161 37.07 -14.51 -6.95
CA TRP A 161 35.78 -13.84 -6.85
C TRP A 161 35.59 -13.04 -5.54
N VAL A 162 34.52 -12.24 -5.48
CA VAL A 162 34.23 -11.28 -4.40
C VAL A 162 33.46 -11.91 -3.25
N ARG A 163 34.01 -11.84 -2.04
CA ARG A 163 33.28 -12.10 -0.79
C ARG A 163 32.94 -10.79 -0.11
N TYR A 164 31.68 -10.58 0.23
CA TYR A 164 31.22 -9.46 1.06
C TYR A 164 30.99 -9.95 2.50
N ARG A 165 31.66 -9.37 3.49
CA ARG A 165 31.62 -9.88 4.88
C ARG A 165 32.05 -8.82 5.88
N THR A 166 31.87 -9.13 7.16
CA THR A 166 32.51 -8.38 8.24
C THR A 166 34.03 -8.60 8.25
N SER A 167 34.76 -7.88 9.11
CA SER A 167 36.21 -8.10 9.29
C SER A 167 36.58 -9.50 9.82
N LEU A 168 35.60 -10.29 10.26
CA LEU A 168 35.80 -11.65 10.73
C LEU A 168 35.76 -12.64 9.56
N ASP A 169 36.51 -13.75 9.66
CA ASP A 169 36.57 -14.72 8.56
C ASP A 169 35.31 -15.59 8.40
N ASP A 170 34.47 -15.68 9.44
CA ASP A 170 33.23 -16.47 9.53
C ASP A 170 31.98 -15.70 9.06
N SER A 171 30.80 -16.32 9.19
CA SER A 171 29.50 -15.65 9.02
C SER A 171 29.40 -14.40 9.91
N PRO A 172 28.65 -13.37 9.50
CA PRO A 172 27.85 -13.28 8.26
C PRO A 172 28.69 -12.95 7.01
N ALA A 173 28.35 -13.57 5.89
CA ALA A 173 29.00 -13.31 4.60
C ALA A 173 28.07 -13.52 3.39
N VAL A 174 28.43 -12.93 2.26
CA VAL A 174 27.86 -13.21 0.94
C VAL A 174 28.99 -13.62 -0.01
N ASP A 175 28.88 -14.82 -0.56
CA ASP A 175 29.80 -15.38 -1.53
C ASP A 175 29.28 -15.11 -2.96
N ALA A 176 29.75 -14.04 -3.59
CA ALA A 176 29.37 -13.65 -4.94
C ALA A 176 30.24 -14.35 -5.99
N THR A 177 30.00 -15.64 -6.22
CA THR A 177 30.91 -16.49 -7.01
C THR A 177 31.02 -16.09 -8.49
N ASN A 178 30.05 -15.31 -8.98
CA ASN A 178 30.02 -14.79 -10.35
C ASN A 178 30.74 -13.43 -10.51
N GLN A 179 31.03 -12.71 -9.42
CA GLN A 179 31.72 -11.41 -9.46
C GLN A 179 33.22 -11.61 -9.33
N LYS A 180 33.97 -11.31 -10.39
CA LYS A 180 35.43 -11.54 -10.44
C LYS A 180 36.21 -10.47 -9.67
N TRP A 181 37.29 -10.87 -9.01
CA TRP A 181 38.20 -9.96 -8.31
C TRP A 181 39.37 -9.52 -9.24
N PRO A 182 39.87 -8.26 -9.15
CA PRO A 182 39.41 -7.18 -8.29
C PRO A 182 38.25 -6.35 -8.85
N ASP A 183 37.98 -6.44 -10.15
CA ASP A 183 37.07 -5.51 -10.85
C ASP A 183 35.64 -5.53 -10.30
N GLY A 184 35.12 -6.71 -9.95
CA GLY A 184 33.78 -6.90 -9.39
C GLY A 184 33.63 -6.44 -7.94
N ALA A 185 34.72 -6.10 -7.23
CA ALA A 185 34.61 -5.57 -5.87
C ALA A 185 33.99 -4.17 -5.87
N ALA A 186 34.35 -3.35 -6.86
CA ALA A 186 33.81 -1.99 -7.01
C ALA A 186 32.34 -1.99 -7.47
N THR A 187 31.84 -3.09 -8.02
CA THR A 187 30.48 -3.17 -8.57
C THR A 187 29.44 -3.60 -7.53
N VAL A 188 29.85 -3.91 -6.30
CA VAL A 188 28.92 -4.31 -5.22
C VAL A 188 28.02 -3.15 -4.79
N ALA A 189 28.55 -1.93 -4.69
CA ALA A 189 27.77 -0.76 -4.31
C ALA A 189 26.84 -0.31 -5.45
N THR A 190 25.62 0.11 -5.11
CA THR A 190 24.67 0.68 -6.08
C THR A 190 24.84 2.18 -6.29
N GLU A 191 24.41 2.68 -7.44
CA GLU A 191 24.39 4.13 -7.74
C GLU A 191 23.21 4.89 -7.07
N ARG A 192 22.05 4.25 -6.93
CA ARG A 192 20.85 4.82 -6.28
C ARG A 192 20.81 4.44 -4.80
N GLY A 193 20.19 5.31 -4.01
CA GLY A 193 20.16 5.22 -2.55
C GLY A 193 19.07 4.32 -1.94
N SER A 194 18.33 3.55 -2.73
CA SER A 194 17.37 2.56 -2.21
C SER A 194 17.10 1.44 -3.20
N VAL A 195 16.68 0.28 -2.69
CA VAL A 195 16.24 -0.85 -3.50
C VAL A 195 14.98 -0.51 -4.29
N ALA A 196 13.99 0.13 -3.67
CA ALA A 196 12.77 0.56 -4.33
C ALA A 196 13.04 1.48 -5.53
N ALA A 197 14.08 2.32 -5.46
CA ALA A 197 14.50 3.15 -6.58
C ALA A 197 15.00 2.35 -7.79
N TYR A 198 15.31 1.05 -7.67
CA TYR A 198 15.56 0.15 -8.81
C TYR A 198 14.34 -0.71 -9.13
N VAL A 199 13.76 -1.32 -8.10
CA VAL A 199 12.80 -2.41 -8.23
C VAL A 199 11.40 -1.92 -8.60
N GLU A 200 10.95 -0.80 -8.02
CA GLU A 200 9.59 -0.29 -8.21
C GLU A 200 9.51 0.75 -9.36
N THR A 201 10.62 1.01 -10.05
CA THR A 201 10.65 2.03 -11.11
C THR A 201 9.76 1.64 -12.29
N GLY A 202 8.75 2.47 -12.56
CA GLY A 202 7.82 2.26 -13.68
C GLY A 202 6.72 1.24 -13.40
N ALA A 203 6.66 0.67 -12.20
CA ALA A 203 5.56 -0.18 -11.77
C ALA A 203 4.32 0.65 -11.45
N THR A 204 3.14 0.05 -11.63
CA THR A 204 1.89 0.60 -11.09
C THR A 204 1.95 0.51 -9.56
N GLY A 205 1.61 1.60 -8.86
CA GLY A 205 1.73 1.66 -7.40
C GLY A 205 0.83 0.64 -6.70
N ALA A 206 1.28 0.09 -5.57
CA ALA A 206 0.54 -0.94 -4.83
C ALA A 206 -0.91 -0.53 -4.46
N ALA A 207 -1.13 0.74 -4.11
CA ALA A 207 -2.47 1.26 -3.82
C ALA A 207 -3.38 1.27 -5.06
N GLU A 208 -2.83 1.52 -6.24
CA GLU A 208 -3.57 1.48 -7.49
C GLU A 208 -3.89 0.05 -7.91
N VAL A 209 -2.89 -0.85 -7.85
CA VAL A 209 -3.10 -2.29 -8.09
C VAL A 209 -4.16 -2.87 -7.15
N ARG A 210 -4.12 -2.50 -5.86
CA ARG A 210 -5.15 -2.88 -4.87
C ARG A 210 -6.55 -2.43 -5.28
N ARG A 211 -6.70 -1.21 -5.80
CA ARG A 211 -7.99 -0.72 -6.32
C ARG A 211 -8.43 -1.52 -7.55
N CYS A 212 -7.52 -1.80 -8.50
CA CYS A 212 -7.84 -2.63 -9.66
C CYS A 212 -8.33 -4.02 -9.24
N LEU A 213 -7.61 -4.68 -8.33
CA LEU A 213 -7.94 -6.01 -7.81
C LEU A 213 -9.31 -6.03 -7.13
N ALA A 214 -9.60 -5.00 -6.31
CA ALA A 214 -10.89 -4.86 -5.65
C ALA A 214 -12.05 -4.65 -6.63
N ASP A 215 -11.80 -4.03 -7.79
CA ASP A 215 -12.81 -3.72 -8.80
C ASP A 215 -13.05 -4.86 -9.82
N LEU A 216 -12.16 -5.85 -9.92
CA LEU A 216 -12.27 -6.93 -10.91
C LEU A 216 -13.63 -7.63 -10.95
N VAL A 217 -14.19 -7.93 -9.77
CA VAL A 217 -15.49 -8.60 -9.66
C VAL A 217 -16.65 -7.60 -9.80
N PRO A 218 -16.70 -6.47 -9.07
CA PRO A 218 -17.77 -5.47 -9.21
C PRO A 218 -17.95 -4.93 -10.63
N SER A 219 -16.87 -4.71 -11.38
CA SER A 219 -16.93 -4.23 -12.77
C SER A 219 -17.35 -5.28 -13.79
N GLY A 220 -17.34 -6.57 -13.40
CA GLY A 220 -17.53 -7.69 -14.32
C GLY A 220 -16.33 -7.97 -15.23
N ALA A 221 -15.16 -7.37 -14.93
CA ALA A 221 -13.92 -7.61 -15.66
C ALA A 221 -13.36 -9.02 -15.45
N ALA A 222 -13.63 -9.64 -14.30
CA ALA A 222 -13.25 -11.01 -13.99
C ALA A 222 -14.40 -12.01 -14.12
N HIS A 223 -14.05 -13.24 -14.46
CA HIS A 223 -14.94 -14.40 -14.32
C HIS A 223 -14.90 -14.91 -12.88
N VAL A 224 -16.04 -14.96 -12.20
CA VAL A 224 -16.14 -15.47 -10.82
C VAL A 224 -16.35 -16.98 -10.83
N LEU A 225 -15.45 -17.71 -10.18
CA LEU A 225 -15.51 -19.16 -10.08
C LEU A 225 -16.42 -19.61 -8.94
N SER A 226 -17.14 -20.70 -9.17
CA SER A 226 -17.99 -21.35 -8.15
C SER A 226 -17.49 -22.76 -7.85
N VAL A 227 -17.68 -23.22 -6.62
CA VAL A 227 -17.41 -24.62 -6.24
C VAL A 227 -18.45 -25.54 -6.88
N THR A 228 -17.96 -26.53 -7.64
CA THR A 228 -18.78 -27.57 -8.29
C THR A 228 -18.73 -28.89 -7.56
N GLU A 229 -17.64 -29.16 -6.83
CA GLU A 229 -17.46 -30.32 -5.97
C GLU A 229 -16.54 -29.96 -4.81
N ASP A 230 -16.85 -30.46 -3.61
CA ASP A 230 -16.08 -30.25 -2.38
C ASP A 230 -16.08 -31.56 -1.60
N VAL A 231 -14.91 -32.22 -1.55
CA VAL A 231 -14.74 -33.54 -0.93
C VAL A 231 -13.37 -33.63 -0.28
N GLY A 232 -13.36 -33.64 1.05
CA GLY A 232 -12.11 -33.81 1.82
C GLY A 232 -11.21 -32.60 1.69
N ASP A 233 -9.97 -32.80 1.26
CA ASP A 233 -8.99 -31.74 0.98
C ASP A 233 -9.00 -31.29 -0.49
N ARG A 234 -10.03 -31.69 -1.25
CA ARG A 234 -10.15 -31.41 -2.68
C ARG A 234 -11.40 -30.59 -3.00
N VAL A 235 -11.19 -29.48 -3.70
CA VAL A 235 -12.24 -28.66 -4.30
C VAL A 235 -12.11 -28.67 -5.83
N VAL A 236 -13.25 -28.76 -6.53
CA VAL A 236 -13.35 -28.55 -7.98
C VAL A 236 -14.11 -27.26 -8.25
N LEU A 237 -13.43 -26.27 -8.82
CA LEU A 237 -14.02 -25.02 -9.27
C LEU A 237 -14.66 -25.19 -10.65
N SER A 238 -15.54 -24.26 -11.02
CA SER A 238 -16.09 -24.14 -12.38
C SER A 238 -14.98 -23.97 -13.41
N ALA A 239 -15.32 -24.18 -14.69
CA ALA A 239 -14.38 -23.98 -15.79
C ALA A 239 -13.87 -22.53 -15.83
N LEU A 240 -12.60 -22.37 -16.19
CA LEU A 240 -11.98 -21.06 -16.41
C LEU A 240 -12.56 -20.41 -17.67
N GLU A 241 -12.66 -19.09 -17.66
CA GLU A 241 -12.98 -18.28 -18.83
C GLU A 241 -11.71 -17.65 -19.43
N ALA A 242 -11.48 -17.92 -20.70
CA ALA A 242 -10.38 -17.37 -21.49
C ALA A 242 -10.58 -15.87 -21.81
N GLY A 243 -9.47 -15.15 -21.99
CA GLY A 243 -9.41 -13.73 -22.32
C GLY A 243 -9.63 -12.78 -21.13
N ARG A 244 -9.71 -13.28 -19.90
CA ARG A 244 -9.89 -12.46 -18.69
C ARG A 244 -9.38 -13.14 -17.41
N PRO A 245 -9.15 -12.39 -16.32
CA PRO A 245 -8.86 -12.98 -15.02
C PRO A 245 -10.02 -13.81 -14.49
N ASN A 246 -9.69 -14.89 -13.80
CA ASN A 246 -10.64 -15.75 -13.10
C ASN A 246 -10.41 -15.56 -11.59
N VAL A 247 -11.47 -15.27 -10.85
CA VAL A 247 -11.38 -14.96 -9.41
C VAL A 247 -12.13 -16.02 -8.62
N VAL A 248 -11.47 -16.55 -7.59
CA VAL A 248 -12.11 -17.36 -6.55
C VAL A 248 -11.91 -16.66 -5.20
N ASP A 249 -12.97 -16.59 -4.39
CA ASP A 249 -12.87 -16.15 -3.00
C ASP A 249 -12.12 -17.22 -2.20
N TYR A 250 -11.11 -16.83 -1.43
CA TYR A 250 -10.33 -17.76 -0.61
C TYR A 250 -11.22 -18.62 0.32
N ALA A 251 -12.33 -18.09 0.84
CA ALA A 251 -13.24 -18.83 1.70
C ALA A 251 -13.84 -20.08 1.01
N ALA A 252 -13.90 -20.10 -0.33
CA ALA A 252 -14.37 -21.24 -1.10
C ALA A 252 -13.35 -22.38 -1.20
N ILE A 253 -12.07 -22.12 -0.90
CA ILE A 253 -10.98 -23.11 -0.99
C ILE A 253 -10.15 -23.21 0.29
N ALA A 254 -10.53 -22.53 1.37
CA ALA A 254 -9.71 -22.38 2.58
C ALA A 254 -9.33 -23.72 3.26
N ASP A 255 -10.16 -24.75 3.13
CA ASP A 255 -9.90 -26.09 3.68
C ASP A 255 -9.30 -27.06 2.64
N ALA A 256 -9.07 -26.61 1.39
CA ALA A 256 -8.63 -27.43 0.29
C ALA A 256 -7.13 -27.30 0.03
N TYR A 257 -6.41 -28.41 0.09
CA TYR A 257 -5.04 -28.48 -0.41
C TYR A 257 -5.03 -28.68 -1.94
N THR A 258 -5.95 -29.45 -2.50
CA THR A 258 -6.02 -29.73 -3.93
C THR A 258 -7.16 -28.97 -4.60
N VAL A 259 -6.84 -28.05 -5.51
CA VAL A 259 -7.84 -27.34 -6.32
C VAL A 259 -7.78 -27.79 -7.78
N GLN A 260 -8.95 -28.12 -8.33
CA GLN A 260 -9.13 -28.56 -9.71
C GLN A 260 -10.18 -27.71 -10.43
N PHE A 261 -10.28 -27.86 -11.75
CA PHE A 261 -11.28 -27.18 -12.59
C PHE A 261 -12.15 -28.21 -13.29
N ALA A 262 -13.44 -27.91 -13.44
CA ALA A 262 -14.46 -28.85 -13.90
C ALA A 262 -14.18 -29.47 -15.28
N ASP A 263 -13.48 -28.76 -16.16
CA ASP A 263 -13.08 -29.20 -17.49
C ASP A 263 -11.61 -29.66 -17.58
N GLY A 264 -10.88 -29.59 -16.46
CA GLY A 264 -9.46 -29.94 -16.36
C GLY A 264 -8.51 -28.91 -16.98
N VAL A 265 -9.00 -27.75 -17.44
CA VAL A 265 -8.15 -26.68 -17.99
C VAL A 265 -7.46 -25.96 -16.83
N LEU A 266 -6.13 -25.82 -16.92
CA LEU A 266 -5.33 -25.13 -15.91
C LEU A 266 -5.21 -23.63 -16.20
N PRO A 267 -4.93 -22.80 -15.17
CA PRO A 267 -4.63 -21.38 -15.33
C PRO A 267 -3.51 -21.15 -16.36
N SER A 268 -3.65 -20.08 -17.13
CA SER A 268 -2.72 -19.71 -18.20
C SER A 268 -2.61 -18.19 -18.34
N ALA A 269 -1.72 -17.70 -19.21
CA ALA A 269 -1.61 -16.25 -19.47
C ALA A 269 -2.93 -15.64 -19.98
N ASP A 270 -3.73 -16.42 -20.71
CA ASP A 270 -5.03 -16.01 -21.25
C ASP A 270 -6.19 -16.21 -20.25
N ALA A 271 -5.97 -16.99 -19.18
CA ALA A 271 -6.95 -17.25 -18.13
C ALA A 271 -6.24 -17.36 -16.76
N PRO A 272 -5.67 -16.25 -16.24
CA PRO A 272 -4.97 -16.30 -14.96
C PRO A 272 -5.97 -16.47 -13.81
N LEU A 273 -5.56 -17.19 -12.77
CA LEU A 273 -6.34 -17.37 -11.54
C LEU A 273 -5.86 -16.38 -10.48
N ILE A 274 -6.82 -15.73 -9.83
CA ILE A 274 -6.62 -14.88 -8.66
C ILE A 274 -7.42 -15.49 -7.50
N VAL A 275 -6.72 -15.90 -6.45
CA VAL A 275 -7.31 -16.25 -5.15
C VAL A 275 -7.43 -14.95 -4.36
N SER A 276 -8.65 -14.41 -4.26
CA SER A 276 -8.90 -13.16 -3.54
C SER A 276 -9.06 -13.45 -2.05
N VAL A 277 -8.18 -12.88 -1.23
CA VAL A 277 -8.22 -13.07 0.23
C VAL A 277 -8.99 -11.89 0.86
N PRO A 278 -9.99 -12.14 1.71
CA PRO A 278 -10.74 -11.07 2.36
C PRO A 278 -9.90 -10.36 3.42
N ALA A 279 -10.18 -9.06 3.63
CA ALA A 279 -9.52 -8.28 4.68
C ALA A 279 -9.74 -8.92 6.06
N GLY A 280 -8.71 -8.84 6.92
CA GLY A 280 -8.75 -9.41 8.26
C GLY A 280 -8.40 -10.90 8.36
N THR A 281 -8.14 -11.59 7.25
CA THR A 281 -7.53 -12.92 7.27
C THR A 281 -6.08 -12.83 7.72
N THR A 282 -5.66 -13.66 8.68
CA THR A 282 -4.28 -13.68 9.21
C THR A 282 -3.58 -15.03 9.04
N ASP A 283 -4.34 -16.10 8.81
CA ASP A 283 -3.85 -17.46 8.65
C ASP A 283 -4.49 -18.06 7.40
N LEU A 284 -3.65 -18.51 6.47
CA LEU A 284 -4.03 -19.07 5.19
C LEU A 284 -3.42 -20.45 5.00
N GLN A 285 -4.23 -21.36 4.46
CA GLN A 285 -3.78 -22.63 3.94
C GLN A 285 -3.53 -22.49 2.44
N GLY A 286 -2.30 -22.76 2.02
CA GLY A 286 -1.90 -22.84 0.63
C GLY A 286 -2.43 -24.10 -0.06
N SER A 287 -2.68 -23.98 -1.35
CA SER A 287 -3.20 -25.04 -2.22
C SER A 287 -2.27 -25.30 -3.40
N VAL A 288 -2.51 -26.43 -4.08
CA VAL A 288 -1.95 -26.77 -5.39
C VAL A 288 -3.01 -26.72 -6.48
N PHE A 289 -2.61 -26.31 -7.68
CA PHE A 289 -3.49 -26.12 -8.84
C PHE A 289 -3.08 -27.03 -9.99
N GLY A 290 -3.08 -28.35 -9.72
CA GLY A 290 -2.70 -29.39 -10.67
C GLY A 290 -1.29 -29.96 -10.45
N GLU A 291 -0.66 -30.40 -11.53
CA GLU A 291 0.70 -30.95 -11.49
C GLU A 291 1.74 -29.84 -11.24
N ALA A 292 2.86 -30.20 -10.59
CA ALA A 292 3.93 -29.27 -10.23
C ALA A 292 4.40 -28.44 -11.44
N GLY A 293 4.55 -27.13 -11.24
CA GLY A 293 5.01 -26.19 -12.26
C GLY A 293 4.09 -25.96 -13.46
N LYS A 294 2.91 -26.59 -13.54
CA LYS A 294 2.01 -26.42 -14.70
C LYS A 294 1.15 -25.17 -14.65
N ALA A 295 0.72 -24.77 -13.45
CA ALA A 295 -0.15 -23.62 -13.24
C ALA A 295 0.54 -22.48 -12.46
N ALA A 296 1.66 -22.73 -11.78
CA ALA A 296 2.27 -21.84 -10.80
C ALA A 296 2.47 -20.39 -11.30
N SER A 297 2.96 -20.21 -12.53
CA SER A 297 3.15 -18.88 -13.14
C SER A 297 1.85 -18.13 -13.45
N PHE A 298 0.69 -18.76 -13.32
CA PHE A 298 -0.61 -18.18 -13.69
C PHE A 298 -1.62 -18.17 -12.54
N VAL A 299 -1.15 -18.46 -11.34
CA VAL A 299 -1.91 -18.35 -10.10
C VAL A 299 -1.33 -17.21 -9.26
N MET A 300 -2.20 -16.35 -8.76
CA MET A 300 -1.87 -15.29 -7.83
C MET A 300 -2.72 -15.40 -6.56
N TRP A 301 -2.08 -15.34 -5.40
CA TRP A 301 -2.70 -15.10 -4.11
C TRP A 301 -2.74 -13.59 -3.87
N ASP A 302 -3.93 -13.01 -3.93
CA ASP A 302 -4.17 -11.59 -3.69
C ASP A 302 -4.37 -11.32 -2.20
N LEU A 303 -3.29 -10.87 -1.55
CA LEU A 303 -3.26 -10.43 -0.15
C LEU A 303 -3.15 -8.89 -0.09
N SER A 304 -3.48 -8.18 -1.16
CA SER A 304 -3.32 -6.71 -1.24
C SER A 304 -4.16 -5.94 -0.24
N ARG A 305 -5.18 -6.57 0.36
CA ARG A 305 -6.06 -5.99 1.38
C ARG A 305 -5.66 -6.34 2.81
N LEU A 306 -4.53 -7.02 2.99
CA LEU A 306 -4.04 -7.45 4.30
C LEU A 306 -2.88 -6.57 4.76
N ASP A 307 -2.85 -6.29 6.05
CA ASP A 307 -1.80 -5.54 6.72
C ASP A 307 -1.38 -6.27 8.00
N GLY A 308 -0.16 -6.02 8.46
CA GLY A 308 0.39 -6.67 9.66
C GLY A 308 0.74 -8.14 9.45
N PRO A 309 0.86 -8.94 10.54
CA PRO A 309 1.35 -10.32 10.48
C PRO A 309 0.38 -11.30 9.80
N ILE A 310 0.84 -11.92 8.72
CA ILE A 310 0.08 -12.92 7.94
C ILE A 310 0.91 -14.19 7.78
N THR A 311 0.30 -15.35 8.03
CA THR A 311 0.92 -16.65 7.73
C THR A 311 0.20 -17.34 6.58
N LEU A 312 0.95 -17.73 5.56
CA LEU A 312 0.50 -18.60 4.46
C LEU A 312 1.28 -19.91 4.52
N GLY A 313 0.63 -20.96 5.01
CA GLY A 313 1.25 -22.27 5.22
C GLY A 313 0.68 -23.36 4.32
N ALA A 314 1.51 -24.31 3.89
CA ALA A 314 1.08 -25.49 3.14
C ALA A 314 1.25 -26.80 3.95
N GLY A 315 1.35 -26.71 5.28
CA GLY A 315 1.52 -27.88 6.15
C GLY A 315 2.80 -28.68 5.90
N GLY A 316 3.86 -28.01 5.42
CA GLY A 316 5.11 -28.65 4.98
C GLY A 316 5.03 -29.31 3.60
N ALA A 317 4.00 -28.99 2.81
CA ALA A 317 3.82 -29.45 1.44
C ALA A 317 4.05 -28.33 0.41
N ARG A 318 3.79 -28.63 -0.86
CA ARG A 318 3.97 -27.69 -1.97
C ARG A 318 2.90 -26.59 -1.93
N LEU A 319 3.29 -25.37 -2.24
CA LEU A 319 2.37 -24.26 -2.48
C LEU A 319 2.52 -23.79 -3.93
N ASP A 320 1.43 -23.73 -4.69
CA ASP A 320 1.44 -23.22 -6.06
C ASP A 320 0.93 -21.77 -6.12
N GLY A 321 1.65 -20.91 -6.84
CA GLY A 321 1.22 -19.56 -7.17
C GLY A 321 2.05 -18.46 -6.53
N SER A 322 1.98 -17.29 -7.13
CA SER A 322 2.70 -16.10 -6.66
C SER A 322 1.90 -15.37 -5.59
N VAL A 323 2.57 -14.85 -4.56
CA VAL A 323 1.95 -14.22 -3.39
C VAL A 323 2.17 -12.70 -3.44
N TYR A 324 1.08 -11.93 -3.54
CA TYR A 324 1.13 -10.47 -3.64
C TYR A 324 0.58 -9.83 -2.35
N ALA A 325 1.47 -9.39 -1.47
CA ALA A 325 1.15 -8.87 -0.14
C ALA A 325 1.92 -7.57 0.18
N PRO A 326 1.86 -6.53 -0.67
CA PRO A 326 2.79 -5.38 -0.66
C PRO A 326 2.80 -4.51 0.61
N THR A 327 1.84 -4.70 1.52
CA THR A 327 1.73 -3.98 2.80
C THR A 327 1.76 -4.88 4.03
N ALA A 328 1.82 -6.21 3.85
CA ALA A 328 1.74 -7.18 4.94
C ALA A 328 3.10 -7.75 5.36
N ASP A 329 3.14 -8.29 6.58
CA ASP A 329 4.30 -8.92 7.20
C ASP A 329 4.13 -10.41 7.01
N LEU A 330 4.61 -10.88 5.87
CA LEU A 330 4.24 -12.17 5.34
C LEU A 330 5.22 -13.25 5.83
N THR A 331 4.68 -14.29 6.47
CA THR A 331 5.38 -15.56 6.66
C THR A 331 4.83 -16.58 5.67
N VAL A 332 5.70 -17.14 4.81
CA VAL A 332 5.34 -18.26 3.92
C VAL A 332 6.01 -19.53 4.43
N GLU A 333 5.22 -20.57 4.69
CA GLU A 333 5.70 -21.89 5.11
C GLU A 333 5.35 -22.95 4.07
N ALA A 334 6.26 -23.19 3.12
CA ALA A 334 6.02 -24.10 2.00
C ALA A 334 7.25 -24.96 1.68
N SER A 335 7.05 -26.12 1.07
CA SER A 335 8.10 -27.07 0.71
C SER A 335 7.74 -27.87 -0.56
N PRO A 336 8.00 -27.33 -1.76
CA PRO A 336 8.51 -25.99 -2.06
C PRO A 336 7.40 -24.94 -2.18
N LEU A 337 7.80 -23.67 -2.24
CA LEU A 337 7.00 -22.61 -2.84
C LEU A 337 7.28 -22.59 -4.36
N ASP A 338 6.26 -22.82 -5.18
CA ASP A 338 6.31 -22.67 -6.64
C ASP A 338 5.67 -21.32 -7.03
N GLY A 339 6.45 -20.24 -7.08
CA GLY A 339 5.90 -18.90 -7.35
C GLY A 339 6.88 -17.74 -7.26
N GLN A 340 6.32 -16.54 -7.19
CA GLN A 340 6.98 -15.26 -6.90
C GLN A 340 6.39 -14.63 -5.64
N VAL A 341 7.15 -13.83 -4.90
CA VAL A 341 6.66 -13.20 -3.67
C VAL A 341 6.95 -11.70 -3.66
N VAL A 342 5.95 -10.91 -3.30
CA VAL A 342 6.07 -9.49 -2.93
C VAL A 342 5.44 -9.29 -1.56
N ALA A 343 6.20 -8.73 -0.61
CA ALA A 343 5.71 -8.43 0.74
C ALA A 343 6.27 -7.11 1.28
N ARG A 344 5.68 -6.54 2.35
CA ARG A 344 6.33 -5.45 3.10
C ARG A 344 7.55 -6.02 3.84
N ASP A 345 7.28 -6.84 4.84
CA ASP A 345 8.28 -7.68 5.51
C ASP A 345 8.06 -9.14 5.10
N LEU A 346 9.15 -9.92 5.01
CA LEU A 346 9.07 -11.29 4.54
C LEU A 346 9.82 -12.27 5.45
N THR A 347 9.16 -13.36 5.81
CA THR A 347 9.79 -14.56 6.36
C THR A 347 9.49 -15.75 5.45
N LEU A 348 10.51 -16.29 4.78
CA LEU A 348 10.38 -17.53 3.99
C LEU A 348 10.91 -18.71 4.79
N LEU A 349 10.04 -19.69 5.07
CA LEU A 349 10.35 -20.90 5.82
C LEU A 349 10.03 -22.16 5.01
N GLY A 350 10.59 -23.29 5.45
CA GLY A 350 10.30 -24.61 4.87
C GLY A 350 11.37 -25.10 3.90
N GLY A 351 10.93 -25.59 2.74
CA GLY A 351 11.75 -26.24 1.72
C GLY A 351 12.52 -25.24 0.85
N GLU A 352 12.32 -25.31 -0.46
CA GLU A 352 12.95 -24.44 -1.46
C GLU A 352 11.92 -23.43 -1.98
N ALA A 353 12.38 -22.33 -2.57
CA ALA A 353 11.53 -21.43 -3.36
C ALA A 353 11.93 -21.51 -4.83
N HIS A 354 11.03 -22.03 -5.67
CA HIS A 354 11.22 -22.21 -7.11
C HIS A 354 10.68 -21.01 -7.88
N ALA A 355 11.44 -20.55 -8.86
CA ALA A 355 11.14 -19.31 -9.56
C ALA A 355 10.07 -19.54 -10.64
N TYR A 356 8.79 -19.40 -10.28
CA TYR A 356 7.68 -19.32 -11.22
C TYR A 356 7.09 -17.91 -11.20
N LEU A 357 7.71 -17.00 -11.98
CA LEU A 357 7.26 -15.61 -12.05
C LEU A 357 5.82 -15.54 -12.55
N PHE A 358 5.03 -14.64 -11.96
CA PHE A 358 3.65 -14.44 -12.37
C PHE A 358 3.62 -13.83 -13.77
N ALA A 359 2.97 -14.54 -14.70
CA ALA A 359 2.87 -14.20 -16.11
C ALA A 359 1.42 -13.84 -16.52
N GLY A 360 0.55 -13.59 -15.54
CA GLY A 360 -0.78 -13.05 -15.77
C GLY A 360 -0.79 -11.52 -15.75
N SER A 361 -1.91 -10.95 -16.18
CA SER A 361 -2.18 -9.51 -16.10
C SER A 361 -3.64 -9.25 -15.76
N ILE A 362 -3.91 -8.13 -15.11
CA ILE A 362 -5.25 -7.68 -14.74
C ILE A 362 -5.61 -6.40 -15.51
N PRO A 363 -6.89 -6.21 -15.91
CA PRO A 363 -7.34 -4.94 -16.43
C PRO A 363 -7.31 -3.90 -15.30
N CYS A 364 -6.45 -2.89 -15.46
CA CYS A 364 -6.47 -1.66 -14.68
C CYS A 364 -6.96 -0.55 -15.61
N GLY A 365 -8.27 -0.45 -15.79
CA GLY A 365 -8.87 0.74 -16.41
C GLY A 365 -9.12 1.80 -15.34
N THR A 366 -9.22 3.08 -15.74
CA THR A 366 -9.74 4.13 -14.84
C THR A 366 -11.19 3.82 -14.47
N VAL A 367 -11.40 3.00 -13.44
CA VAL A 367 -12.49 3.24 -12.51
C VAL A 367 -12.17 4.64 -11.98
N PRO A 368 -13.05 5.65 -12.13
CA PRO A 368 -12.89 6.87 -11.37
C PRO A 368 -12.65 6.41 -9.94
N ALA A 369 -11.49 6.72 -9.35
CA ALA A 369 -11.31 6.50 -7.93
C ALA A 369 -12.56 7.06 -7.27
N GLU A 370 -13.28 6.29 -6.46
CA GLU A 370 -14.32 6.91 -5.66
C GLU A 370 -13.63 8.09 -4.96
N SER A 371 -14.10 9.29 -5.26
CA SER A 371 -13.55 10.53 -4.76
C SER A 371 -14.65 11.23 -4.00
N GLY A 372 -14.32 11.79 -2.85
CA GLY A 372 -15.23 12.66 -2.13
C GLY A 372 -15.16 14.09 -2.67
N SER A 373 -16.15 14.88 -2.28
CA SER A 373 -16.09 16.34 -2.42
C SER A 373 -16.20 16.97 -1.03
N LEU A 374 -15.60 18.16 -0.87
CA LEU A 374 -15.77 18.99 0.32
C LEU A 374 -16.26 20.36 -0.13
N THR A 375 -17.44 20.77 0.36
CA THR A 375 -18.00 22.09 0.07
C THR A 375 -17.90 22.99 1.29
N VAL A 376 -17.20 24.12 1.16
CA VAL A 376 -17.12 25.17 2.18
C VAL A 376 -18.17 26.23 1.88
N THR A 377 -18.97 26.60 2.88
CA THR A 377 -19.93 27.72 2.83
C THR A 377 -19.46 28.82 3.77
N LYS A 378 -19.37 30.06 3.26
CA LYS A 378 -19.01 31.23 4.07
C LYS A 378 -20.26 31.91 4.63
N ARG A 379 -20.28 32.18 5.94
CA ARG A 379 -21.31 33.00 6.59
C ARG A 379 -20.69 34.19 7.31
N VAL A 380 -21.47 35.28 7.38
CA VAL A 380 -21.16 36.47 8.18
C VAL A 380 -22.35 36.81 9.06
N VAL A 381 -22.12 36.90 10.37
CA VAL A 381 -23.12 37.23 11.40
C VAL A 381 -22.61 38.38 12.27
N GLY A 382 -23.35 38.81 13.29
CA GLY A 382 -22.95 39.92 14.18
C GLY A 382 -23.69 41.24 13.91
N ASP A 383 -23.51 42.22 14.79
CA ASP A 383 -24.27 43.48 14.78
C ASP A 383 -23.80 44.49 13.71
N ALA A 384 -22.67 44.21 13.07
CA ALA A 384 -22.14 44.91 11.89
C ALA A 384 -22.28 44.08 10.59
N ALA A 385 -22.86 42.87 10.61
CA ALA A 385 -22.98 42.03 9.41
C ALA A 385 -23.66 42.74 8.24
N SER A 386 -24.69 43.55 8.51
CA SER A 386 -25.44 44.30 7.50
C SER A 386 -24.64 45.36 6.74
N VAL A 387 -23.46 45.77 7.24
CA VAL A 387 -22.59 46.74 6.57
C VAL A 387 -21.48 46.07 5.73
N VAL A 388 -21.34 44.74 5.81
CA VAL A 388 -20.41 43.97 4.98
C VAL A 388 -21.00 43.83 3.57
N PRO A 389 -20.32 44.31 2.51
CA PRO A 389 -20.81 44.14 1.14
C PRO A 389 -20.96 42.66 0.77
N ALA A 390 -22.04 42.29 0.08
CA ALA A 390 -22.29 40.89 -0.32
C ALA A 390 -21.19 40.28 -1.23
N GLY A 391 -20.43 41.13 -1.93
CA GLY A 391 -19.31 40.70 -2.78
C GLY A 391 -17.96 40.62 -2.05
N THR A 392 -17.91 40.88 -0.74
CA THR A 392 -16.68 40.77 0.04
C THR A 392 -16.18 39.33 0.04
N ALA A 393 -14.95 39.14 -0.43
CA ALA A 393 -14.31 37.84 -0.55
C ALA A 393 -13.49 37.51 0.70
N PHE A 394 -13.59 36.26 1.15
CA PHE A 394 -12.80 35.67 2.22
C PHE A 394 -11.94 34.55 1.65
N THR A 395 -10.70 34.47 2.11
CA THR A 395 -9.74 33.43 1.71
C THR A 395 -9.77 32.29 2.71
N VAL A 396 -9.95 31.07 2.23
CA VAL A 396 -9.79 29.85 3.02
C VAL A 396 -8.59 29.09 2.47
N ALA A 397 -7.53 29.01 3.27
CA ALA A 397 -6.39 28.17 2.98
C ALA A 397 -6.75 26.71 3.25
N TYR A 398 -6.33 25.81 2.38
CA TYR A 398 -6.49 24.38 2.57
C TYR A 398 -5.19 23.62 2.28
N SER A 399 -5.06 22.43 2.87
CA SER A 399 -4.02 21.46 2.53
C SER A 399 -4.62 20.06 2.46
N VAL A 400 -4.35 19.33 1.38
CA VAL A 400 -4.71 17.92 1.22
C VAL A 400 -3.41 17.11 1.18
N ASP A 401 -3.19 16.23 2.15
CA ASP A 401 -1.98 15.41 2.26
C ASP A 401 -0.66 16.19 2.09
N GLY A 402 -0.61 17.42 2.62
CA GLY A 402 0.55 18.32 2.56
C GLY A 402 0.64 19.22 1.31
N SER A 403 -0.28 19.08 0.35
CA SER A 403 -0.38 19.97 -0.81
C SER A 403 -1.32 21.14 -0.50
N ALA A 404 -0.77 22.36 -0.47
CA ALA A 404 -1.51 23.57 -0.10
C ALA A 404 -2.23 24.23 -1.28
N GLY A 405 -3.37 24.87 -0.99
CA GLY A 405 -4.13 25.70 -1.92
C GLY A 405 -5.02 26.73 -1.20
N GLU A 406 -5.77 27.52 -1.97
CA GLU A 406 -6.67 28.55 -1.45
C GLU A 406 -8.02 28.51 -2.15
N LEU A 407 -9.08 28.77 -1.40
CA LEU A 407 -10.44 29.03 -1.87
C LEU A 407 -10.79 30.49 -1.61
N THR A 408 -11.51 31.11 -2.56
CA THR A 408 -12.05 32.46 -2.39
C THR A 408 -13.58 32.39 -2.35
N LEU A 409 -14.18 32.80 -1.23
CA LEU A 409 -15.62 32.72 -1.02
C LEU A 409 -16.22 34.12 -0.79
N PRO A 410 -17.23 34.55 -1.57
CA PRO A 410 -18.00 35.74 -1.23
C PRO A 410 -18.88 35.49 0.00
N VAL A 411 -19.43 36.55 0.61
CA VAL A 411 -20.43 36.44 1.68
C VAL A 411 -21.59 35.55 1.23
N ASP A 412 -21.96 34.57 2.06
CA ASP A 412 -22.99 33.56 1.78
C ASP A 412 -22.72 32.70 0.54
N GLY A 413 -21.49 32.73 0.01
CA GLY A 413 -21.02 31.92 -1.09
C GLY A 413 -20.51 30.56 -0.67
N THR A 414 -20.34 29.69 -1.67
CA THR A 414 -19.79 28.35 -1.51
C THR A 414 -18.62 28.13 -2.46
N ALA A 415 -17.67 27.29 -2.06
CA ALA A 415 -16.63 26.75 -2.91
C ALA A 415 -16.48 25.26 -2.65
N THR A 416 -16.22 24.49 -3.69
CA THR A 416 -16.12 23.02 -3.62
C THR A 416 -14.72 22.57 -4.02
N LEU A 417 -14.16 21.66 -3.24
CA LEU A 417 -12.99 20.85 -3.57
C LEU A 417 -13.51 19.49 -4.04
N ASP A 418 -13.38 19.22 -5.33
CA ASP A 418 -13.76 17.95 -5.96
C ASP A 418 -12.56 17.00 -6.05
N ASP A 419 -12.83 15.76 -6.48
CA ASP A 419 -11.83 14.74 -6.77
C ASP A 419 -10.87 14.41 -5.59
N LEU A 420 -11.36 14.51 -4.35
CA LEU A 420 -10.57 14.23 -3.15
C LEU A 420 -10.44 12.72 -2.92
N PRO A 421 -9.24 12.17 -2.66
CA PRO A 421 -9.08 10.76 -2.31
C PRO A 421 -9.86 10.40 -1.04
N LEU A 422 -10.49 9.22 -1.00
CA LEU A 422 -11.10 8.73 0.24
C LEU A 422 -10.03 8.46 1.30
N GLY A 423 -10.31 8.85 2.54
CA GLY A 423 -9.39 8.82 3.67
C GLY A 423 -8.41 9.99 3.70
N ALA A 424 -8.43 10.91 2.72
CA ALA A 424 -7.58 12.09 2.75
C ALA A 424 -7.95 13.02 3.92
N GLU A 425 -6.93 13.56 4.59
CA GLU A 425 -7.12 14.60 5.59
C GLU A 425 -7.03 15.97 4.91
N VAL A 426 -8.12 16.73 4.96
CA VAL A 426 -8.19 18.12 4.52
C VAL A 426 -8.03 19.02 5.73
N VAL A 427 -6.98 19.82 5.74
CA VAL A 427 -6.75 20.86 6.75
C VAL A 427 -7.25 22.19 6.19
N LEU A 428 -8.12 22.89 6.92
CA LEU A 428 -8.72 24.17 6.53
C LEU A 428 -8.37 25.27 7.54
N GLY A 429 -8.13 26.49 7.05
CA GLY A 429 -7.94 27.67 7.87
C GLY A 429 -8.35 28.96 7.15
N GLU A 430 -8.67 30.00 7.90
CA GLU A 430 -8.93 31.35 7.37
C GLU A 430 -7.80 32.27 7.85
N PRO A 431 -6.74 32.47 7.05
CA PRO A 431 -5.53 33.13 7.52
C PRO A 431 -5.73 34.63 7.79
N ASP A 432 -6.59 35.29 7.00
CA ASP A 432 -6.74 36.74 7.00
C ASP A 432 -8.22 37.16 6.85
N PHE A 433 -8.54 38.38 7.31
CA PHE A 433 -9.85 39.00 7.12
C PHE A 433 -9.79 40.26 6.27
N PRO A 434 -10.80 40.51 5.40
CA PRO A 434 -10.89 41.74 4.63
C PRO A 434 -11.16 42.95 5.54
N THR A 435 -10.55 44.09 5.23
CA THR A 435 -10.82 45.35 5.94
C THR A 435 -12.14 45.96 5.47
N VAL A 436 -13.12 46.06 6.37
CA VAL A 436 -14.42 46.70 6.13
C VAL A 436 -14.60 47.84 7.13
N GLU A 437 -14.93 49.04 6.65
CA GLU A 437 -15.12 50.20 7.52
C GLU A 437 -16.25 49.96 8.52
N GLY A 438 -15.97 50.19 9.81
CA GLY A 438 -16.96 50.02 10.88
C GLY A 438 -17.19 48.56 11.30
N VAL A 439 -16.30 47.64 10.92
CA VAL A 439 -16.35 46.22 11.32
C VAL A 439 -15.07 45.84 12.06
N GLU A 440 -15.24 45.16 13.19
CA GLU A 440 -14.23 44.41 13.91
C GLU A 440 -14.58 42.92 13.82
N TRP A 441 -13.64 42.08 13.38
CA TRP A 441 -13.89 40.65 13.17
C TRP A 441 -13.62 39.85 14.45
N GLY A 442 -14.58 39.03 14.85
CA GLY A 442 -14.41 38.02 15.91
C GLY A 442 -13.70 36.75 15.42
N ALA A 443 -13.44 35.82 16.34
CA ALA A 443 -12.85 34.53 16.00
C ALA A 443 -13.79 33.70 15.09
N PRO A 444 -13.27 33.03 14.05
CA PRO A 444 -14.07 32.23 13.15
C PRO A 444 -14.60 30.98 13.85
N THR A 445 -15.81 30.55 13.50
CA THR A 445 -16.41 29.31 14.00
C THR A 445 -16.72 28.36 12.85
N TRP A 446 -16.54 27.06 13.09
CA TRP A 446 -16.59 26.02 12.06
C TRP A 446 -17.63 24.96 12.39
N GLN A 447 -18.31 24.48 11.36
CA GLN A 447 -19.18 23.31 11.43
C GLN A 447 -18.82 22.32 10.32
N VAL A 448 -18.84 21.04 10.62
CA VAL A 448 -18.66 19.93 9.68
C VAL A 448 -19.90 19.05 9.76
N ASP A 449 -20.60 18.88 8.64
CA ASP A 449 -21.87 18.16 8.52
C ASP A 449 -22.93 18.59 9.56
N GLY A 450 -22.91 19.89 9.91
CA GLY A 450 -23.80 20.50 10.89
C GLY A 450 -23.37 20.33 12.36
N GLY A 451 -22.33 19.55 12.64
CA GLY A 451 -21.69 19.46 13.96
C GLY A 451 -20.70 20.60 14.17
N THR A 452 -20.65 21.20 15.36
CA THR A 452 -19.65 22.24 15.69
C THR A 452 -18.29 21.60 15.92
N VAL A 453 -17.24 22.20 15.34
CA VAL A 453 -15.84 21.74 15.48
C VAL A 453 -14.99 22.89 16.01
N GLU A 454 -14.24 22.61 17.08
CA GLU A 454 -13.28 23.55 17.64
C GLU A 454 -11.98 23.50 16.83
N PRO A 455 -11.44 24.64 16.37
CA PRO A 455 -10.13 24.69 15.73
C PRO A 455 -9.00 24.25 16.67
N GLY A 456 -7.90 23.75 16.10
CA GLY A 456 -6.67 23.53 16.84
C GLY A 456 -6.01 24.85 17.29
N ASP A 457 -4.93 24.73 18.07
CA ASP A 457 -4.15 25.89 18.56
C ASP A 457 -3.57 26.76 17.42
N ASP A 458 -3.43 26.17 16.22
CA ASP A 458 -3.00 26.83 14.99
C ASP A 458 -4.14 27.52 14.21
N GLY A 459 -5.37 27.47 14.72
CA GLY A 459 -6.57 28.04 14.09
C GLY A 459 -7.13 27.19 12.96
N THR A 460 -6.64 25.97 12.75
CA THR A 460 -7.07 25.09 11.65
C THR A 460 -8.07 24.01 12.09
N VAL A 461 -8.88 23.54 11.14
CA VAL A 461 -9.80 22.41 11.31
C VAL A 461 -9.38 21.28 10.36
N ARG A 462 -9.38 20.03 10.86
CA ARG A 462 -9.05 18.81 10.10
C ARG A 462 -10.32 18.02 9.80
N VAL A 463 -10.47 17.61 8.54
CA VAL A 463 -11.66 16.91 8.04
C VAL A 463 -11.20 15.69 7.24
N GLU A 464 -11.72 14.51 7.55
CA GLU A 464 -11.44 13.28 6.81
C GLU A 464 -12.52 13.04 5.73
N VAL A 465 -12.09 12.70 4.52
CA VAL A 465 -13.01 12.43 3.40
C VAL A 465 -13.46 10.96 3.43
N ALA A 466 -14.70 10.68 3.85
CA ALA A 466 -15.24 9.31 3.88
C ALA A 466 -15.86 8.86 2.55
N ALA A 467 -16.00 7.54 2.36
CA ALA A 467 -16.59 6.93 1.16
C ALA A 467 -18.05 7.38 0.94
N ALA A 468 -18.33 7.94 -0.25
CA ALA A 468 -19.65 8.31 -0.77
C ALA A 468 -20.39 9.49 -0.10
N SER A 469 -19.70 10.43 0.56
CA SER A 469 -20.34 11.65 1.11
C SER A 469 -19.70 12.95 0.64
N ASP A 470 -20.52 13.87 0.13
CA ASP A 470 -20.17 15.30 0.00
C ASP A 470 -20.08 15.91 1.41
N VAL A 471 -18.87 16.21 1.89
CA VAL A 471 -18.67 16.78 3.23
C VAL A 471 -19.03 18.27 3.21
N ALA A 472 -19.90 18.70 4.12
CA ALA A 472 -20.37 20.08 4.18
C ALA A 472 -19.70 20.85 5.33
N VAL A 473 -18.86 21.83 4.99
CA VAL A 473 -18.21 22.72 5.96
C VAL A 473 -18.90 24.09 5.94
N THR A 474 -19.25 24.61 7.12
CA THR A 474 -19.72 26.01 7.27
C THR A 474 -18.72 26.81 8.10
N LEU A 475 -18.17 27.87 7.51
CA LEU A 475 -17.25 28.82 8.13
C LEU A 475 -17.97 30.15 8.41
N THR A 476 -18.14 30.49 9.69
CA THR A 476 -18.87 31.68 10.13
C THR A 476 -17.95 32.71 10.77
N ASN A 477 -17.97 33.95 10.25
CA ASN A 477 -17.29 35.09 10.88
C ASN A 477 -18.31 35.99 11.55
N THR A 478 -17.95 36.51 12.71
CA THR A 478 -18.75 37.52 13.42
C THR A 478 -18.17 38.91 13.11
N ALA A 479 -18.98 39.76 12.48
CA ALA A 479 -18.72 41.17 12.23
C ALA A 479 -19.39 42.00 13.33
N ASP A 480 -18.58 42.53 14.23
CA ASP A 480 -19.03 43.38 15.33
C ASP A 480 -18.71 44.85 15.07
N ARG A 481 -19.48 45.75 15.68
CA ARG A 481 -19.20 47.19 15.63
C ARG A 481 -18.04 47.51 16.58
N PRO A 482 -17.05 48.32 16.13
CA PRO A 482 -16.01 48.83 17.01
C PRO A 482 -16.64 49.52 18.23
N LEU A 483 -16.14 49.18 19.42
CA LEU A 483 -16.59 49.85 20.63
C LEU A 483 -16.30 51.35 20.52
N GLU A 484 -17.32 52.18 20.76
CA GLU A 484 -17.15 53.63 20.76
C GLU A 484 -16.11 53.98 21.84
N PRO A 485 -15.09 54.81 21.53
CA PRO A 485 -14.07 55.15 22.50
C PRO A 485 -14.72 55.82 23.70
N THR A 486 -14.55 55.22 24.89
CA THR A 486 -14.97 55.82 26.15
C THR A 486 -14.40 57.24 26.22
N PRO A 487 -15.22 58.30 26.39
CA PRO A 487 -14.72 59.66 26.41
C PRO A 487 -13.69 59.82 27.52
N ALA A 488 -12.53 60.40 27.19
CA ALA A 488 -11.47 60.67 28.16
C ALA A 488 -12.04 61.46 29.36
N PRO A 489 -11.64 61.13 30.60
CA PRO A 489 -12.16 61.85 31.76
C PRO A 489 -11.82 63.34 31.62
N THR A 490 -12.83 64.18 31.78
CA THR A 490 -12.64 65.64 31.80
C THR A 490 -11.71 65.99 32.97
N PRO A 491 -10.62 66.76 32.78
CA PRO A 491 -9.72 67.10 33.88
C PRO A 491 -10.48 67.86 34.96
N THR A 492 -10.53 67.30 36.16
CA THR A 492 -11.16 67.93 37.33
C THR A 492 -10.22 68.98 37.93
N THR A 493 -10.77 70.16 38.20
CA THR A 493 -10.09 71.23 38.93
C THR A 493 -9.73 70.75 40.35
N PRO A 494 -8.52 71.03 40.88
CA PRO A 494 -8.10 70.53 42.20
C PRO A 494 -9.02 71.05 43.30
N THR A 495 -9.63 70.17 44.07
CA THR A 495 -10.34 70.51 45.31
C THR A 495 -9.37 70.51 46.49
N THR A 496 -9.58 71.47 47.39
CA THR A 496 -8.82 71.70 48.62
C THR A 496 -8.87 70.46 49.55
N PRO A 497 -7.74 70.05 50.16
CA PRO A 497 -7.70 68.90 51.08
C PRO A 497 -8.57 69.16 52.33
N THR A 498 -9.44 68.20 52.67
CA THR A 498 -10.09 68.12 53.98
C THR A 498 -9.35 67.16 54.91
N ASP A 499 -9.27 67.56 56.18
CA ASP A 499 -8.52 66.94 57.28
C ASP A 499 -8.86 65.46 57.56
N PRO A 500 -7.89 64.66 58.05
CA PRO A 500 -8.08 63.25 58.38
C PRO A 500 -8.75 63.09 59.76
N THR A 501 -9.71 62.17 59.87
CA THR A 501 -10.20 61.67 61.16
C THR A 501 -9.54 60.34 61.53
N ASP A 502 -9.08 60.28 62.77
CA ASP A 502 -8.26 59.27 63.46
C ASP A 502 -9.03 57.94 63.75
N PRO A 503 -8.34 56.80 63.98
CA PRO A 503 -8.86 55.44 63.81
C PRO A 503 -9.47 54.87 65.10
N THR A 504 -10.25 53.79 64.94
CA THR A 504 -10.58 52.88 66.03
C THR A 504 -10.04 51.47 65.76
N VAL A 505 -9.38 50.90 66.76
CA VAL A 505 -8.70 49.61 66.89
C VAL A 505 -9.19 48.99 68.23
N PRO A 506 -9.06 47.69 68.58
CA PRO A 506 -9.32 46.40 67.91
C PRO A 506 -10.27 45.48 68.74
N THR A 507 -10.68 44.30 68.24
CA THR A 507 -10.79 43.07 69.07
C THR A 507 -10.63 41.79 68.23
N THR A 508 -9.88 40.84 68.78
CA THR A 508 -9.42 39.55 68.22
C THR A 508 -10.24 38.37 68.82
N PRO A 509 -10.01 37.09 68.43
CA PRO A 509 -10.94 36.22 67.69
C PRO A 509 -11.62 35.09 68.51
N ASP A 510 -12.71 34.51 68.00
CA ASP A 510 -13.37 33.32 68.59
C ASP A 510 -12.94 31.98 67.96
N VAL A 511 -13.01 30.94 68.80
CA VAL A 511 -12.40 29.60 68.71
C VAL A 511 -13.23 28.59 67.89
N PRO A 512 -12.62 27.63 67.16
CA PRO A 512 -13.34 26.59 66.41
C PRO A 512 -14.04 25.53 67.29
N GLY A 513 -15.28 25.16 66.96
CA GLY A 513 -16.06 24.11 67.62
C GLY A 513 -15.82 22.69 67.06
N ALA A 514 -15.96 21.70 67.94
CA ALA A 514 -15.65 20.27 67.75
C ALA A 514 -16.74 19.46 67.00
N PRO A 515 -16.40 18.29 66.41
CA PRO A 515 -17.32 17.48 65.60
C PRO A 515 -18.09 16.40 66.39
N ASP A 516 -19.34 16.14 65.99
CA ASP A 516 -20.23 15.13 66.59
C ASP A 516 -20.14 13.72 65.95
N ALA A 517 -20.46 12.72 66.77
CA ALA A 517 -20.29 11.27 66.56
C ALA A 517 -21.54 10.57 65.94
N PRO A 518 -21.45 9.28 65.53
CA PRO A 518 -22.22 8.71 64.41
C PRO A 518 -23.52 7.98 64.81
N GLY A 519 -24.47 7.92 63.86
CA GLY A 519 -25.63 7.04 63.89
C GLY A 519 -25.64 6.05 62.72
N ALA A 520 -26.11 4.82 62.97
CA ALA A 520 -26.30 3.73 62.00
C ALA A 520 -27.70 3.09 62.20
N PRO A 521 -28.14 2.13 61.37
CA PRO A 521 -28.25 2.02 59.91
C PRO A 521 -29.77 2.08 59.50
N VAL A 522 -30.25 1.96 58.24
CA VAL A 522 -30.56 0.71 57.49
C VAL A 522 -30.90 0.98 56.00
N ASP A 523 -30.41 0.06 55.15
CA ASP A 523 -30.93 -0.58 53.90
C ASP A 523 -31.27 0.14 52.57
N GLY A 524 -30.71 -0.49 51.50
CA GLY A 524 -31.10 -0.41 50.08
C GLY A 524 -30.18 0.50 49.26
N GLY A 525 -29.47 0.11 48.20
CA GLY A 525 -29.50 -1.06 47.34
C GLY A 525 -29.03 -0.63 45.94
N THR A 526 -27.97 -1.26 45.44
CA THR A 526 -27.52 -1.41 44.03
C THR A 526 -27.00 -0.20 43.23
N GLY A 527 -25.76 -0.34 42.71
CA GLY A 527 -25.33 0.33 41.48
C GLY A 527 -23.91 0.90 41.44
N GLY A 528 -22.88 0.10 41.73
CA GLY A 528 -21.47 0.52 41.68
C GLY A 528 -20.87 0.50 40.26
N LEU A 529 -19.98 1.46 39.99
CA LEU A 529 -19.01 1.44 38.90
C LEU A 529 -17.59 1.13 39.40
N ALA A 530 -16.75 0.74 38.45
CA ALA A 530 -15.60 -0.15 38.53
C ALA A 530 -14.42 0.27 39.44
N THR A 531 -13.96 -0.69 40.23
CA THR A 531 -12.61 -0.75 40.81
C THR A 531 -11.80 -1.85 40.11
N THR A 532 -10.69 -1.49 39.47
CA THR A 532 -9.71 -2.42 38.90
C THR A 532 -8.75 -2.92 39.98
N GLY A 533 -8.90 -4.18 40.38
CA GLY A 533 -7.98 -4.88 41.27
C GLY A 533 -7.82 -6.33 40.83
N VAL A 534 -6.65 -6.64 40.27
CA VAL A 534 -6.26 -7.96 39.74
C VAL A 534 -6.22 -8.98 40.88
N GLN A 535 -7.05 -10.04 40.80
CA GLN A 535 -6.96 -11.20 41.69
C GLN A 535 -6.07 -12.29 41.08
N ALA A 536 -4.95 -12.55 41.76
CA ALA A 536 -3.98 -13.60 41.47
C ALA A 536 -4.46 -14.98 41.95
N ALA A 537 -5.45 -15.57 41.27
CA ALA A 537 -5.95 -16.92 41.58
C ALA A 537 -6.08 -17.86 40.36
N GLY A 538 -5.49 -17.52 39.22
CA GLY A 538 -5.58 -18.32 37.97
C GLY A 538 -4.34 -19.12 37.57
N VAL A 539 -3.21 -19.04 38.30
CA VAL A 539 -1.92 -19.60 37.83
C VAL A 539 -1.63 -21.01 38.36
N ALA A 540 -2.42 -21.53 39.31
CA ALA A 540 -2.11 -22.81 39.95
C ALA A 540 -2.58 -24.08 39.18
N ILE A 541 -3.48 -23.96 38.19
CA ILE A 541 -4.05 -25.13 37.49
C ILE A 541 -3.30 -25.46 36.18
N ALA A 542 -2.68 -24.48 35.52
CA ALA A 542 -1.90 -24.70 34.30
C ALA A 542 -0.55 -25.41 34.55
N ALA A 543 0.06 -25.21 35.72
CA ALA A 543 1.36 -25.81 36.07
C ALA A 543 1.27 -27.33 36.34
N LEU A 544 0.13 -27.84 36.81
CA LEU A 544 -0.05 -29.28 37.08
C LEU A 544 -0.31 -30.11 35.81
N LEU A 545 -0.89 -29.50 34.77
CA LEU A 545 -1.11 -30.17 33.47
C LEU A 545 0.20 -30.35 32.68
N LEU A 546 1.15 -29.43 32.79
CA LEU A 546 2.45 -29.52 32.11
C LEU A 546 3.36 -30.60 32.72
N VAL A 547 3.26 -30.86 34.03
CA VAL A 547 4.02 -31.94 34.70
C VAL A 547 3.45 -33.33 34.38
N ALA A 548 2.14 -33.45 34.17
CA ALA A 548 1.50 -34.69 33.74
C ALA A 548 1.81 -35.04 32.27
N LEU A 549 1.89 -34.04 31.38
CA LEU A 549 2.27 -34.24 29.98
C LEU A 549 3.77 -34.58 29.82
N GLY A 550 4.65 -33.94 30.61
CA GLY A 550 6.08 -34.24 30.60
C GLY A 550 6.46 -35.65 31.06
N THR A 551 5.69 -36.22 32.00
CA THR A 551 5.92 -37.60 32.50
C THR A 551 5.43 -38.67 31.51
N GLY A 552 4.39 -38.39 30.73
CA GLY A 552 3.91 -39.30 29.67
C GLY A 552 4.92 -39.49 28.52
N VAL A 553 5.57 -38.42 28.09
CA VAL A 553 6.57 -38.45 27.00
C VAL A 553 7.84 -39.22 27.40
N LEU A 554 8.24 -39.15 28.67
CA LEU A 554 9.41 -39.86 29.19
C LEU A 554 9.20 -41.39 29.32
N VAL A 555 7.96 -41.82 29.59
CA VAL A 555 7.62 -43.26 29.65
C VAL A 555 7.47 -43.87 28.25
N LEU A 556 6.99 -43.10 27.26
CA LEU A 556 6.91 -43.53 25.86
C LEU A 556 8.28 -43.64 25.18
N ARG A 557 9.24 -42.78 25.55
CA ARG A 557 10.63 -42.86 25.05
C ARG A 557 11.39 -44.08 25.59
N ARG A 558 11.09 -44.54 26.81
CA ARG A 558 11.73 -45.74 27.41
C ARG A 558 11.19 -47.07 26.87
N ARG A 559 10.04 -47.09 26.20
CA ARG A 559 9.46 -48.31 25.59
C ARG A 559 9.83 -48.54 24.13
N ARG A 560 10.49 -47.60 23.46
CA ARG A 560 10.97 -47.74 22.06
C ARG A 560 12.47 -48.05 21.94
N GLY A 561 13.15 -48.33 23.06
CA GLY A 561 14.59 -48.63 23.11
C GLY A 561 14.94 -49.92 23.84
N ALA A 562 14.03 -50.90 23.86
CA ALA A 562 14.28 -52.26 24.36
C ALA A 562 13.82 -53.28 23.31
#